data_AF-A0A4Y9SQ38-F1
#
_entry.id   AF-A0A4Y9SQ38-F1
#
_cell.length_a   1.000
_cell.length_b   1.000
_cell.length_c   1.000
_cell.angle_alpha   90.00
_cell.angle_beta   90.00
_cell.angle_gamma   90.00
#
_symmetry.space_group_name_H-M   'P 1'
#
loop_
_entity.id
_entity.type
_entity.pdbx_description
1 polymer ?
#
loop_
_entity_poly.entity_id
_entity_poly.type
_entity_poly.pdbx_seq_one_letter_code
_entity_poly.pdbx_strand_id
1 'polypeptide(L)'
;MIEVKQTRGITLNDGKKTSLHLESATWAAIDYIAACEGRKWTRWASEVLEANPAATNYSSVIRAAVVDYLLSRQLEADQAMHTQVLDEDHEIVGSEYYRLDDEALQSELDAARITHRDSSFNGFEVIAGYRGIPGDPPAPFLCIRSALRGDLHAFIVQTDQEAVQ
;
A
#
# COMPACT_ATOMS: atom_id res chain seq x y z
N MET A 1 27.15 21.99 5.61
CA MET A 1 25.76 22.28 6.01
C MET A 1 25.62 21.82 7.46
N ILE A 2 25.47 22.73 8.41
CA ILE A 2 25.44 22.38 9.85
C ILE A 2 24.01 21.96 10.18
N GLU A 3 23.83 20.71 10.61
CA GLU A 3 22.52 20.18 10.97
C GLU A 3 22.02 20.83 12.27
N VAL A 4 20.91 21.58 12.18
CA VAL A 4 20.35 22.27 13.34
C VAL A 4 19.59 21.25 14.20
N LYS A 5 20.12 20.98 15.39
CA LYS A 5 19.43 20.18 16.42
C LYS A 5 18.46 21.06 17.18
N GLN A 6 17.26 20.56 17.40
CA GLN A 6 16.22 21.21 18.18
C GLN A 6 15.88 20.36 19.40
N THR A 7 15.56 21.04 20.50
CA THR A 7 15.18 20.41 21.76
C THR A 7 13.71 20.63 22.03
N ARG A 8 12.95 19.55 22.26
CA ARG A 8 11.56 19.63 22.75
C ARG A 8 11.40 18.81 24.02
N GLY A 9 10.66 19.35 24.99
CA GLY A 9 10.39 18.69 26.26
C GLY A 9 9.19 17.75 26.17
N ILE A 10 9.24 16.64 26.91
CA ILE A 10 8.16 15.66 27.01
C ILE A 10 7.98 15.24 28.47
N THR A 11 6.73 15.01 28.87
CA THR A 11 6.39 14.39 30.16
C THR A 11 6.02 12.95 29.88
N LEU A 12 6.78 12.03 30.46
CA LEU A 12 6.50 10.60 30.42
C LEU A 12 5.29 10.28 31.30
N ASN A 13 4.67 9.12 31.08
CA ASN A 13 3.47 8.73 31.82
C ASN A 13 3.74 8.44 33.31
N ASP A 14 4.99 8.19 33.69
CA ASP A 14 5.44 8.13 35.10
C ASP A 14 5.57 9.53 35.75
N GLY A 15 5.22 10.59 35.02
CA GLY A 15 5.31 11.99 35.45
C GLY A 15 6.70 12.62 35.30
N LYS A 16 7.72 11.86 34.87
CA LYS A 16 9.06 12.42 34.68
C LYS A 16 9.10 13.32 33.45
N LYS A 17 9.70 14.49 33.62
CA LYS A 17 9.98 15.41 32.51
C LYS A 17 11.36 15.11 31.95
N THR A 18 11.45 14.92 30.64
CA THR A 18 12.71 14.77 29.91
C THR A 18 12.73 15.66 28.68
N SER A 19 13.89 15.79 28.05
CA SER A 19 14.08 16.60 26.84
C SER A 19 14.71 15.75 25.74
N LEU A 20 14.10 15.80 24.56
CA LEU A 20 14.58 15.10 23.38
C LEU A 20 15.39 16.07 22.52
N HIS A 21 16.58 15.64 22.12
CA HIS A 21 17.52 16.42 21.31
C HIS A 21 17.69 15.74 19.95
N LEU A 22 16.95 16.22 18.97
CA LEU A 22 16.83 15.58 17.64
C LEU A 22 17.12 16.57 16.53
N GLU A 23 17.48 16.03 15.37
CA GLU A 23 17.72 16.77 14.14
C GLU A 23 16.39 17.37 13.63
N SER A 24 16.46 18.53 12.97
CA SER A 24 15.26 19.20 12.44
C SER A 24 14.43 18.31 11.51
N ALA A 25 15.09 17.46 10.71
CA ALA A 25 14.42 16.50 9.84
C ALA A 25 13.63 15.43 10.64
N THR A 26 14.21 14.93 11.75
CA THR A 26 13.51 13.99 12.63
C THR A 26 12.29 14.63 13.28
N TRP A 27 12.37 15.90 13.68
CA TRP A 27 11.19 16.61 14.19
C TRP A 27 10.09 16.77 13.15
N ALA A 28 10.44 17.11 11.91
CA ALA A 28 9.46 17.17 10.82
C ALA A 28 8.78 15.82 10.58
N ALA A 29 9.54 14.72 10.65
CA ALA A 29 8.99 13.37 10.54
C ALA A 29 8.04 13.02 11.70
N ILE A 30 8.39 13.36 12.94
CA ILE A 30 7.51 13.16 14.11
C ILE A 30 6.21 13.97 13.96
N ASP A 31 6.31 15.23 13.51
CA ASP A 31 5.14 16.08 13.29
C ASP A 31 4.23 15.49 12.17
N TYR A 32 4.83 14.89 11.12
CA TYR A 32 4.10 14.15 10.09
C TYR A 32 3.39 12.90 10.63
N ILE A 33 4.08 12.06 11.41
CA ILE A 33 3.50 10.84 12.01
C ILE A 33 2.31 11.19 12.90
N ALA A 34 2.49 12.21 13.76
CA ALA A 34 1.43 12.72 14.64
C ALA A 34 0.19 13.17 13.85
N ALA A 35 0.39 13.85 12.73
CA ALA A 35 -0.70 14.28 11.85
C ALA A 35 -1.41 13.08 11.18
N CYS A 36 -0.65 12.10 10.67
CA CYS A 36 -1.21 10.89 10.04
C CYS A 36 -2.07 10.06 11.01
N GLU A 37 -1.70 10.00 12.28
CA GLU A 37 -2.39 9.20 13.29
C GLU A 37 -3.44 10.01 14.09
N GLY A 38 -3.62 11.29 13.76
CA GLY A 38 -4.59 12.16 14.44
C GLY A 38 -4.32 12.38 15.93
N ARG A 39 -3.07 12.16 16.39
CA ARG A 39 -2.68 12.28 17.80
C ARG A 39 -1.54 13.27 18.00
N LYS A 40 -1.41 13.82 19.21
CA LYS A 40 -0.30 14.73 19.54
C LYS A 40 1.03 13.97 19.55
N TRP A 41 2.08 14.61 19.04
CA TRP A 41 3.43 14.02 19.03
C TRP A 41 3.92 13.58 20.42
N THR A 42 3.54 14.31 21.48
CA THR A 42 3.91 13.95 22.86
C THR A 42 3.31 12.63 23.29
N ARG A 43 2.08 12.33 22.85
CA ARG A 43 1.42 11.06 23.17
C ARG A 43 2.10 9.91 22.43
N TRP A 44 2.33 10.09 21.13
CA TRP A 44 3.05 9.14 20.30
C TRP A 44 4.44 8.81 20.88
N ALA A 45 5.24 9.84 21.18
CA ALA A 45 6.59 9.66 21.70
C ALA A 45 6.59 9.00 23.09
N SER A 46 5.62 9.30 23.97
CA SER A 46 5.51 8.62 25.27
C SER A 46 5.22 7.13 25.08
N GLU A 47 4.29 6.76 24.22
CA GLU A 47 3.94 5.35 23.95
C GLU A 47 5.13 4.56 23.36
N VAL A 48 5.91 5.18 22.47
CA VAL A 48 7.16 4.59 21.94
C VAL A 48 8.19 4.33 23.04
N LEU A 49 8.34 5.27 23.97
CA LEU A 49 9.29 5.13 25.09
C LEU A 49 8.80 4.11 26.13
N GLU A 50 7.49 4.00 26.35
CA GLU A 50 6.90 2.99 27.23
C GLU A 50 7.06 1.57 26.69
N ALA A 51 6.98 1.40 25.37
CA ALA A 51 7.29 0.13 24.72
C ALA A 51 8.77 -0.26 24.87
N ASN A 52 9.64 0.69 25.25
CA ASN A 52 11.08 0.52 25.40
C ASN A 52 11.58 0.95 26.80
N PRO A 53 11.08 0.33 27.89
CA PRO A 53 11.32 0.82 29.25
C PRO A 53 12.78 0.68 29.71
N ALA A 54 13.54 -0.23 29.09
CA ALA A 54 14.97 -0.44 29.39
C ALA A 54 15.90 0.53 28.63
N ALA A 55 15.35 1.44 27.82
CA ALA A 55 16.17 2.33 27.00
C ALA A 55 16.91 3.37 27.82
N THR A 56 18.22 3.44 27.63
CA THR A 56 19.08 4.49 28.22
C THR A 56 19.19 5.73 27.35
N ASN A 57 18.88 5.63 26.05
CA ASN A 57 18.94 6.73 25.09
C ASN A 57 17.60 6.90 24.35
N TYR A 58 16.74 7.75 24.91
CA TYR A 58 15.41 8.04 24.35
C TYR A 58 15.47 8.66 22.96
N SER A 59 16.48 9.50 22.67
CA SER A 59 16.60 10.10 21.34
C SER A 59 16.90 9.06 20.26
N SER A 60 17.70 8.03 20.57
CA SER A 60 17.94 6.92 19.65
C SER A 60 16.71 6.05 19.43
N VAL A 61 15.96 5.75 20.50
CA VAL A 61 14.70 4.99 20.39
C VAL A 61 13.68 5.72 19.52
N ILE A 62 13.51 7.02 19.73
CA ILE A 62 12.60 7.83 18.93
C ILE A 62 13.03 7.84 17.45
N ARG A 63 14.33 7.99 17.16
CA ARG A 63 14.82 7.91 15.77
C ARG A 63 14.51 6.56 15.12
N ALA A 64 14.76 5.45 15.83
CA ALA A 64 14.46 4.11 15.32
C ALA A 64 12.96 3.95 15.02
N ALA A 65 12.10 4.37 15.95
CA ALA A 65 10.65 4.31 15.77
C ALA A 65 10.15 5.18 14.60
N VAL A 66 10.74 6.36 14.38
CA VAL A 66 10.43 7.18 13.20
C VAL A 66 10.79 6.42 11.91
N VAL A 67 11.98 5.82 11.85
CA VAL A 67 12.44 5.07 10.67
C VAL A 67 11.54 3.86 10.42
N ASP A 68 11.24 3.07 11.45
CA ASP A 68 10.39 1.88 11.35
C ASP A 68 8.97 2.24 10.87
N TYR A 69 8.42 3.35 11.37
CA TYR A 69 7.10 3.84 10.93
C TYR A 69 7.12 4.24 9.45
N LEU A 70 8.09 5.05 9.04
CA LEU A 70 8.18 5.51 7.65
C LEU A 70 8.43 4.34 6.68
N LEU A 71 9.25 3.37 7.09
CA LEU A 71 9.51 2.17 6.30
C LEU A 71 8.26 1.30 6.18
N SER A 72 7.57 1.02 7.29
CA SER A 72 6.32 0.24 7.30
C SER A 72 5.27 0.88 6.39
N ARG A 73 5.10 2.21 6.48
CA ARG A 73 4.16 2.95 5.64
C ARG A 73 4.52 2.90 4.16
N GLN A 74 5.82 2.95 3.83
CA GLN A 74 6.27 2.80 2.46
C GLN A 74 6.01 1.37 1.94
N LEU A 75 6.28 0.36 2.76
CA LEU A 75 5.97 -1.04 2.42
C LEU A 75 4.45 -1.27 2.26
N GLU A 76 3.62 -0.67 3.11
CA GLU A 76 2.16 -0.71 2.97
C GLU A 76 1.70 0.00 1.69
N ALA A 77 2.30 1.13 1.33
CA ALA A 77 2.01 1.82 0.07
C ALA A 77 2.40 0.97 -1.14
N ASP A 78 3.54 0.29 -1.07
CA ASP A 78 4.00 -0.64 -2.10
C ASP A 78 3.06 -1.86 -2.19
N GLN A 79 2.64 -2.43 -1.05
CA GLN A 79 1.69 -3.56 -0.98
C GLN A 79 0.27 -3.17 -1.44
N ALA A 80 -0.19 -1.95 -1.16
CA ALA A 80 -1.45 -1.42 -1.68
C ALA A 80 -1.41 -1.24 -3.21
N MET A 81 -0.23 -1.28 -3.83
CA MET A 81 -0.09 -1.37 -5.29
C MET A 81 -0.15 -2.80 -5.84
N HIS A 82 -0.32 -3.86 -5.03
CA HIS A 82 -0.32 -5.25 -5.52
C HIS A 82 -1.70 -5.71 -6.04
N THR A 83 -2.79 -5.11 -5.54
CA THR A 83 -4.13 -5.28 -6.12
C THR A 83 -4.99 -4.06 -5.80
N GLN A 84 -5.23 -3.21 -6.80
CA GLN A 84 -6.24 -2.15 -6.69
C GLN A 84 -7.54 -2.67 -7.29
N VAL A 85 -8.50 -2.99 -6.43
CA VAL A 85 -9.92 -2.91 -6.81
C VAL A 85 -10.23 -1.42 -6.89
N LEU A 86 -10.41 -0.89 -8.10
CA LEU A 86 -10.86 0.48 -8.25
C LEU A 86 -12.36 0.48 -8.01
N ASP A 87 -12.77 0.96 -6.83
CA ASP A 87 -14.17 1.00 -6.33
C ASP A 87 -15.05 2.02 -7.10
N GLU A 88 -14.62 2.43 -8.29
CA GLU A 88 -15.27 3.41 -9.17
C GLU A 88 -15.80 2.68 -10.41
N ASP A 89 -17.11 2.77 -10.62
CA ASP A 89 -17.77 2.24 -11.81
C ASP A 89 -17.28 2.98 -13.06
N HIS A 90 -16.58 2.29 -13.95
CA HIS A 90 -15.99 2.89 -15.14
C HIS A 90 -16.93 2.73 -16.33
N GLU A 91 -17.27 3.83 -17.00
CA GLU A 91 -18.29 3.91 -18.08
C GLU A 91 -18.13 2.86 -19.20
N ILE A 92 -16.90 2.40 -19.46
CA ILE A 92 -16.59 1.40 -20.49
C ILE A 92 -16.54 -0.04 -19.96
N VAL A 93 -16.10 -0.25 -18.71
CA VAL A 93 -15.75 -1.60 -18.19
C VAL A 93 -16.57 -2.03 -16.97
N GLY A 94 -17.45 -1.16 -16.47
CA GLY A 94 -18.28 -1.41 -15.30
C GLY A 94 -17.47 -1.41 -13.99
N SER A 95 -18.04 -2.04 -12.97
CA SER A 95 -17.50 -2.13 -11.61
C SER A 95 -16.49 -3.26 -11.39
N GLU A 96 -16.25 -4.13 -12.37
CA GLU A 96 -15.42 -5.33 -12.23
C GLU A 96 -14.10 -5.22 -13.00
N TYR A 97 -13.37 -4.15 -12.69
CA TYR A 97 -12.04 -3.89 -13.21
C TYR A 97 -10.98 -3.97 -12.10
N TYR A 98 -9.99 -4.82 -12.31
CA TYR A 98 -8.91 -5.10 -11.38
C TYR A 98 -7.56 -4.70 -11.98
N ARG A 99 -6.68 -4.16 -11.13
CA ARG A 99 -5.25 -4.10 -11.42
C ARG A 99 -4.53 -5.22 -10.69
N LEU A 100 -3.94 -6.14 -11.43
CA LEU A 100 -3.26 -7.32 -10.89
C LEU A 100 -1.75 -7.21 -11.13
N ASP A 101 -0.93 -7.60 -10.16
CA ASP A 101 0.50 -7.79 -10.40
C ASP A 101 0.77 -9.07 -11.21
N ASP A 102 2.05 -9.32 -11.51
CA ASP A 102 2.50 -10.48 -12.28
C ASP A 102 2.04 -11.82 -11.66
N GLU A 103 2.05 -11.94 -10.33
CA GLU A 103 1.73 -13.19 -9.61
C GLU A 103 0.22 -13.43 -9.57
N ALA A 104 -0.56 -12.41 -9.22
CA ALA A 104 -2.01 -12.46 -9.18
C ALA A 104 -2.61 -12.71 -10.58
N LEU A 105 -2.06 -12.05 -11.61
CA LEU A 105 -2.48 -12.32 -12.99
C LEU A 105 -2.18 -13.76 -13.41
N GLN A 106 -0.99 -14.27 -13.07
CA GLN A 106 -0.64 -15.64 -13.44
C GLN A 106 -1.59 -16.67 -12.81
N SER A 107 -1.97 -16.46 -11.54
CA SER A 107 -2.96 -17.30 -10.85
C SER A 107 -4.32 -17.31 -11.56
N GLU A 108 -4.83 -16.14 -11.97
CA GLU A 108 -6.09 -16.05 -12.74
C GLU A 108 -5.97 -16.74 -14.10
N LEU A 109 -4.85 -16.55 -14.81
CA LEU A 109 -4.63 -17.14 -16.12
C LEU A 109 -4.46 -18.66 -16.07
N ASP A 110 -3.86 -19.20 -15.00
CA ASP A 110 -3.69 -20.65 -14.80
C ASP A 110 -5.04 -21.36 -14.57
N ALA A 111 -5.99 -20.68 -13.92
CA ALA A 111 -7.35 -21.18 -13.71
C ALA A 111 -8.29 -20.91 -14.91
N ALA A 112 -7.87 -20.08 -15.86
CA ALA A 112 -8.70 -19.62 -16.96
C ALA A 112 -8.58 -20.46 -18.23
N ARG A 113 -9.66 -20.45 -19.03
CA ARG A 113 -9.65 -20.93 -20.41
C ARG A 113 -9.39 -19.76 -21.35
N ILE A 114 -8.17 -19.68 -21.88
CA ILE A 114 -7.77 -18.65 -22.85
C ILE A 114 -8.33 -18.99 -24.23
N THR A 115 -9.04 -18.05 -24.85
CA THR A 115 -9.58 -18.18 -26.23
C THR A 115 -8.82 -17.33 -27.23
N HIS A 116 -8.25 -16.21 -26.79
CA HIS A 116 -7.48 -15.32 -27.63
C HIS A 116 -6.27 -14.77 -26.88
N ARG A 117 -5.16 -14.61 -27.62
CA ARG A 117 -3.92 -14.04 -27.13
C ARG A 117 -3.24 -13.34 -28.29
N ASP A 118 -3.09 -12.02 -28.19
CA ASP A 118 -2.43 -11.19 -29.18
C ASP A 118 -1.26 -10.43 -28.55
N SER A 119 -0.06 -10.77 -29.02
CA SER A 119 1.21 -10.18 -28.61
C SER A 119 1.83 -9.31 -29.71
N SER A 120 1.03 -8.88 -30.69
CA SER A 120 1.49 -8.01 -31.79
C SER A 120 1.89 -6.61 -31.32
N PHE A 121 1.59 -6.24 -30.07
CA PHE A 121 1.96 -4.96 -29.47
C PHE A 121 3.26 -5.10 -28.67
N ASN A 122 4.21 -4.19 -28.91
CA ASN A 122 5.50 -4.21 -28.21
C ASN A 122 5.43 -3.84 -26.72
N GLY A 123 4.36 -3.15 -26.30
CA GLY A 123 4.21 -2.63 -24.94
C GLY A 123 3.27 -3.43 -24.04
N PHE A 124 2.43 -4.30 -24.62
CA PHE A 124 1.44 -5.07 -23.88
C PHE A 124 0.98 -6.28 -24.68
N GLU A 125 0.30 -7.23 -24.04
CA GLU A 125 -0.36 -8.36 -24.65
C GLU A 125 -1.85 -8.31 -24.30
N VAL A 126 -2.70 -8.61 -25.27
CA VAL A 126 -4.15 -8.70 -25.07
C VAL A 126 -4.52 -10.17 -24.93
N ILE A 127 -5.15 -10.54 -23.82
CA ILE A 127 -5.57 -11.90 -23.53
C ILE A 127 -7.07 -11.88 -23.26
N ALA A 128 -7.83 -12.72 -23.95
CA ALA A 128 -9.26 -12.89 -23.69
C ALA A 128 -9.58 -14.36 -23.47
N GLY A 129 -10.59 -14.61 -22.64
CA GLY A 129 -10.97 -15.96 -22.28
C GLY A 129 -12.16 -16.00 -21.35
N TYR A 130 -12.31 -17.15 -20.70
CA TYR A 130 -13.33 -17.38 -19.68
C TYR A 130 -12.65 -17.84 -18.40
N ARG A 131 -12.96 -17.18 -17.28
CA ARG A 131 -12.60 -17.68 -15.95
C ARG A 131 -13.70 -18.62 -15.47
N GLY A 132 -13.31 -19.75 -14.91
CA GLY A 132 -14.24 -20.73 -14.35
C GLY A 132 -13.89 -20.97 -12.89
N ILE A 133 -14.65 -20.38 -11.98
CA ILE A 133 -14.59 -20.76 -10.57
C ILE A 133 -15.43 -22.03 -10.40
N PRO A 134 -14.94 -23.08 -9.72
CA PRO A 134 -15.74 -24.27 -9.44
C PRO A 134 -17.02 -23.90 -8.67
N GLY A 135 -18.17 -23.97 -9.34
CA GLY A 135 -19.48 -23.65 -8.76
C GLY A 135 -20.21 -22.48 -9.43
N ASP A 136 -19.51 -21.64 -10.21
CA ASP A 136 -20.07 -20.46 -10.89
C ASP A 136 -20.11 -20.63 -12.42
N PRO A 137 -21.02 -19.93 -13.12
CA PRO A 137 -20.99 -19.87 -14.57
C PRO A 137 -19.68 -19.24 -15.07
N PRO A 138 -19.12 -19.72 -16.19
CA PRO A 138 -17.88 -19.19 -16.73
C PRO A 138 -18.05 -17.72 -17.13
N ALA A 139 -17.28 -16.82 -16.50
CA ALA A 139 -17.34 -15.39 -16.75
C ALA A 139 -16.30 -15.00 -17.82
N PRO A 140 -16.69 -14.32 -18.91
CA PRO A 140 -15.74 -13.78 -19.87
C PRO A 140 -14.83 -12.73 -19.21
N PHE A 141 -13.57 -12.70 -19.63
CA PHE A 141 -12.62 -11.67 -19.22
C PHE A 141 -11.82 -11.13 -20.39
N LEU A 142 -11.35 -9.89 -20.22
CA LEU A 142 -10.35 -9.23 -21.05
C LEU A 142 -9.19 -8.78 -20.17
N CYS A 143 -7.98 -9.16 -20.53
CA CYS A 143 -6.77 -8.77 -19.85
C CYS A 143 -5.83 -8.02 -20.80
N ILE A 144 -5.25 -6.92 -20.30
CA ILE A 144 -4.14 -6.21 -20.92
C ILE A 144 -2.92 -6.41 -20.01
N ARG A 145 -2.04 -7.34 -20.41
CA ARG A 145 -0.80 -7.64 -19.70
C ARG A 145 0.27 -6.66 -20.14
N SER A 146 0.79 -5.87 -19.20
CA SER A 146 1.93 -4.98 -19.43
C SER A 146 3.17 -5.79 -19.80
N ALA A 147 3.96 -5.33 -20.77
CA ALA A 147 5.26 -5.92 -21.09
C ALA A 147 6.39 -5.42 -20.16
N LEU A 148 6.07 -4.48 -19.25
CA LEU A 148 7.00 -3.97 -18.24
C LEU A 148 6.96 -4.88 -17.01
N ARG A 149 8.14 -5.34 -16.58
CA ARG A 149 8.28 -6.25 -15.43
C ARG A 149 7.93 -5.54 -14.12
N GLY A 150 7.05 -6.14 -13.31
CA GLY A 150 6.62 -5.59 -12.02
C GLY A 150 5.58 -4.46 -12.11
N ASP A 151 4.94 -4.30 -13.27
CA ASP A 151 3.88 -3.31 -13.49
C ASP A 151 2.49 -3.94 -13.40
N LEU A 152 1.48 -3.14 -13.07
CA LEU A 152 0.12 -3.62 -12.91
C LEU A 152 -0.53 -3.93 -14.25
N HIS A 153 -1.25 -5.04 -14.31
CA HIS A 153 -1.99 -5.52 -15.45
C HIS A 153 -3.48 -5.19 -15.33
N ALA A 154 -4.07 -4.83 -16.45
CA ALA A 154 -5.50 -4.55 -16.52
C ALA A 154 -6.25 -5.90 -16.63
N PHE A 155 -7.20 -6.17 -15.73
CA PHE A 155 -8.02 -7.37 -15.78
C PHE A 155 -9.50 -6.99 -15.62
N ILE A 156 -10.28 -7.19 -16.68
CA ILE A 156 -11.69 -6.83 -16.76
C ILE A 156 -12.47 -8.13 -16.78
N VAL A 157 -13.38 -8.32 -15.82
CA VAL A 157 -14.31 -9.44 -15.82
C VAL A 157 -15.68 -8.91 -16.18
N GLN A 158 -16.35 -9.58 -17.11
CA GLN A 158 -17.76 -9.35 -17.36
C GLN A 158 -18.53 -10.46 -16.68
N THR A 159 -19.09 -10.18 -15.50
CA THR A 159 -20.25 -10.93 -15.04
C THR A 159 -21.46 -10.40 -15.78
N ASP A 160 -22.34 -11.30 -16.24
CA ASP A 160 -23.63 -10.89 -16.79
C ASP A 160 -24.37 -10.11 -15.71
N GLN A 161 -24.30 -8.78 -15.77
CA GLN A 161 -25.33 -7.96 -15.17
C GLN A 161 -26.62 -8.33 -15.89
N GLU A 162 -27.61 -8.76 -15.11
CA GLU A 162 -28.96 -9.02 -15.59
C GLU A 162 -29.34 -8.01 -16.66
N ALA A 163 -29.76 -8.54 -17.81
CA ALA A 163 -30.34 -7.75 -18.88
C ALA A 163 -31.43 -6.83 -18.29
N VAL A 164 -31.10 -5.57 -18.07
CA VAL A 164 -32.10 -4.53 -17.86
C VAL A 164 -32.70 -4.23 -19.23
N GLN A 165 -33.72 -5.00 -19.59
CA GLN A 165 -34.94 -4.55 -20.26
C GLN A 165 -35.99 -5.67 -20.37
#